data_AF-I4KAX4-F1
#
_entry.id   AF-I4KAX4-F1
#
_cell.length_a   1.000
_cell.length_b   1.000
_cell.length_c   1.000
_cell.angle_alpha   90.00
_cell.angle_beta   90.00
_cell.angle_gamma   90.00
#
_symmetry.space_group_name_H-M   'P 1'
#
loop_
_entity.id
_entity.type
_entity.pdbx_description
1 polymer ?
#
loop_
_entity_poly.entity_id
_entity_poly.type
_entity_poly.pdbx_seq_one_letter_code
_entity_poly.pdbx_strand_id
1 'polypeptide(L)'
;MKTVERQNKESRITLRLNKAELDTLNAKVAESGYKSAGAFIRDYVANGQVKPKVTQDVVQIARELMNLASMINADRPGSELLAKVKHIAQVNLGGVA
;
A
#
# COMPACT_ATOMS: atom_id res chain seq x y z
N MET A 1 10.11 20.02 -29.40
CA MET A 1 9.54 18.92 -28.59
C MET A 1 10.66 17.93 -28.30
N LYS A 2 11.01 17.66 -27.04
CA LYS A 2 12.10 16.72 -26.72
C LYS A 2 11.61 15.30 -26.96
N THR A 3 12.20 14.63 -27.94
CA THR A 3 11.98 13.21 -28.23
C THR A 3 12.46 12.41 -27.02
N VAL A 4 11.55 11.75 -26.32
CA VAL A 4 11.91 10.84 -25.22
C VAL A 4 12.44 9.57 -25.88
N GLU A 5 13.75 9.49 -26.08
CA GLU A 5 14.41 8.26 -26.47
C GLU A 5 14.17 7.21 -25.38
N ARG A 6 13.40 6.16 -25.72
CA ARG A 6 13.22 5.01 -24.84
C ARG A 6 14.56 4.27 -24.80
N GLN A 7 15.34 4.49 -23.75
CA GLN A 7 16.53 3.70 -23.47
C GLN A 7 16.15 2.22 -23.50
N ASN A 8 16.64 1.51 -24.52
CA ASN A 8 16.52 0.07 -24.60
C ASN A 8 17.26 -0.51 -23.38
N LYS A 9 16.52 -1.17 -22.49
CA LYS A 9 17.14 -1.98 -21.44
C LYS A 9 17.85 -3.13 -22.15
N GLU A 10 19.17 -3.05 -22.26
CA GLU A 10 20.01 -3.96 -23.06
C GLU A 10 19.84 -5.44 -22.71
N SER A 11 19.32 -5.76 -21.53
CA SER A 11 19.07 -7.12 -21.06
C SER A 11 17.58 -7.36 -20.79
N ARG A 12 16.88 -7.94 -21.77
CA ARG A 12 15.51 -8.44 -21.60
C ARG A 12 15.54 -9.77 -20.86
N ILE A 13 14.91 -9.84 -19.69
CA ILE A 13 14.70 -11.09 -18.96
C ILE A 13 13.32 -11.63 -19.31
N THR A 14 13.27 -12.88 -19.77
CA THR A 14 12.01 -13.61 -20.02
C THR A 14 11.83 -14.65 -18.93
N LEU A 15 10.72 -14.57 -18.21
CA LEU A 15 10.32 -15.52 -17.16
C LEU A 15 9.12 -16.31 -17.66
N ARG A 16 9.18 -17.64 -17.53
CA ARG A 16 8.07 -18.53 -17.89
C ARG A 16 7.34 -18.90 -16.61
N LEU A 17 6.06 -18.55 -16.54
CA LEU A 17 5.21 -18.78 -15.38
C LEU A 17 4.07 -19.70 -15.78
N ASN A 18 3.69 -20.60 -14.89
CA ASN A 18 2.41 -21.29 -14.97
C ASN A 18 1.28 -20.35 -14.53
N LYS A 19 0.02 -20.81 -14.65
CA LYS A 19 -1.15 -19.97 -14.34
C LYS A 19 -1.20 -19.53 -12.88
N ALA A 20 -0.96 -20.46 -11.94
CA ALA A 20 -0.99 -20.15 -10.51
C ALA A 20 0.12 -19.16 -10.10
N GLU A 21 1.30 -19.29 -10.71
CA GLU A 21 2.42 -18.36 -10.50
C GLU A 21 2.11 -16.97 -11.06
N LEU A 22 1.47 -16.91 -12.23
CA LEU A 22 1.06 -15.64 -12.84
C LEU A 22 -0.01 -14.94 -11.99
N ASP A 23 -0.99 -15.70 -11.49
CA ASP A 23 -2.04 -15.16 -10.61
C ASP A 23 -1.44 -14.63 -9.30
N THR A 24 -0.48 -15.37 -8.73
CA THR A 24 0.28 -14.93 -7.54
C THR A 24 1.07 -13.66 -7.81
N LEU A 25 1.73 -13.55 -8.98
CA LEU A 25 2.46 -12.35 -9.37
C LEU A 25 1.51 -11.14 -9.49
N ASN A 26 0.36 -11.31 -10.14
CA ASN A 26 -0.62 -10.24 -10.31
C ASN A 26 -1.19 -9.76 -8.97
N ALA A 27 -1.50 -10.67 -8.05
CA ALA A 27 -1.96 -10.33 -6.70
C ALA A 27 -0.90 -9.49 -5.96
N LYS A 28 0.36 -9.96 -5.95
CA LYS A 28 1.46 -9.23 -5.31
C LYS A 28 1.68 -7.84 -5.91
N VAL A 29 1.58 -7.70 -7.23
CA VAL A 29 1.71 -6.39 -7.92
C VAL A 29 0.58 -5.45 -7.52
N ALA A 30 -0.66 -5.95 -7.42
CA ALA A 30 -1.82 -5.16 -7.01
C ALA A 30 -1.71 -4.64 -5.57
N GLU A 31 -1.23 -5.50 -4.66
CA GLU A 31 -1.02 -5.20 -3.23
C GLU A 31 0.13 -4.22 -2.98
N SER A 32 1.15 -4.24 -3.84
CA SER A 32 2.38 -3.46 -3.66
C SER A 32 2.36 -2.10 -4.38
N GLY A 33 1.29 -1.80 -5.14
CA GLY A 33 1.10 -0.49 -5.77
C GLY A 33 1.98 -0.24 -7.00
N TYR A 34 2.65 -1.26 -7.53
CA TYR A 34 3.47 -1.13 -8.73
C TYR A 34 2.59 -1.11 -9.98
N LYS A 35 2.92 -0.23 -10.93
CA LYS A 35 2.17 -0.11 -12.21
C LYS A 35 2.41 -1.27 -13.18
N SER A 36 3.45 -2.07 -12.98
CA SER A 36 3.79 -3.20 -13.85
C SER A 36 4.54 -4.28 -13.10
N ALA A 37 4.32 -5.54 -13.49
CA ALA A 37 5.03 -6.69 -12.95
C ALA A 37 6.56 -6.58 -13.13
N GLY A 38 7.02 -6.03 -14.25
CA GLY A 38 8.45 -5.83 -14.47
C GLY A 38 9.10 -4.83 -13.51
N ALA A 39 8.36 -3.80 -13.07
CA ALA A 39 8.85 -2.87 -12.05
C ALA A 39 8.92 -3.55 -10.68
N PHE A 40 7.88 -4.29 -10.32
CA PHE A 40 7.83 -5.10 -9.09
C PHE A 40 8.99 -6.10 -9.02
N ILE A 41 9.18 -6.91 -10.07
CA ILE A 41 10.22 -7.96 -10.10
C ILE A 41 11.61 -7.36 -9.97
N ARG A 42 11.92 -6.29 -10.72
CA ARG A 42 13.25 -5.66 -10.64
C ARG A 42 13.55 -5.11 -9.26
N ASP A 43 12.57 -4.45 -8.66
CA ASP A 43 12.73 -3.85 -7.34
C ASP A 43 12.88 -4.93 -6.26
N TYR A 44 12.06 -5.99 -6.32
CA TYR A 44 12.15 -7.13 -5.42
C TYR A 44 13.49 -7.87 -5.53
N VAL A 45 13.99 -8.10 -6.75
CA VAL A 45 15.29 -8.76 -6.98
C VAL A 45 16.44 -7.89 -6.48
N ALA A 46 16.37 -6.57 -6.65
CA ALA A 46 17.43 -5.66 -6.24
C ALA A 46 17.48 -5.44 -4.71
N ASN A 47 16.31 -5.33 -4.07
CA ASN A 47 16.20 -4.88 -2.68
C ASN A 47 15.75 -5.95 -1.70
N GLY A 48 15.29 -7.12 -2.17
CA GLY A 48 14.79 -8.22 -1.34
C GLY A 48 13.46 -7.96 -0.63
N GLN A 49 12.94 -6.73 -0.71
CA GLN A 49 11.68 -6.31 -0.08
C GLN A 49 10.87 -5.46 -1.05
N VAL A 50 9.54 -5.58 -0.95
CA VAL A 50 8.60 -4.77 -1.72
C VAL A 50 8.05 -3.67 -0.83
N LYS A 51 7.97 -2.43 -1.34
CA LYS A 51 7.33 -1.35 -0.56
C LYS A 51 5.82 -1.62 -0.48
N PRO A 52 5.21 -1.55 0.72
CA PRO A 52 3.77 -1.71 0.85
C PRO A 52 3.05 -0.53 0.18
N LYS A 53 1.92 -0.80 -0.45
CA LYS A 53 1.06 0.25 -1.01
C LYS A 53 0.46 1.05 0.13
N VAL A 54 0.77 2.35 0.17
CA VAL A 54 0.08 3.29 1.05
C VAL A 54 -1.24 3.67 0.38
N THR A 55 -2.35 3.18 0.92
CA THR A 55 -3.70 3.57 0.47
C THR A 55 -4.19 4.81 1.21
N GLN A 56 -5.23 5.47 0.70
CA GLN A 56 -5.85 6.60 1.39
C GLN A 56 -6.37 6.21 2.78
N ASP A 57 -6.91 4.99 2.91
CA ASP A 57 -7.40 4.45 4.18
C ASP A 57 -6.27 4.35 5.21
N VAL A 58 -5.08 3.89 4.83
CA VAL A 58 -3.91 3.82 5.73
C VAL A 58 -3.55 5.22 6.25
N VAL A 59 -3.58 6.24 5.39
CA VAL A 59 -3.31 7.63 5.78
C VAL A 59 -4.40 8.16 6.72
N GLN A 60 -5.67 7.87 6.43
CA GLN A 60 -6.80 8.27 7.26
C GLN A 60 -6.74 7.61 8.65
N ILE A 61 -6.46 6.31 8.72
CA ILE A 61 -6.28 5.58 9.98
C ILE A 61 -5.13 6.19 10.79
N ALA A 62 -3.99 6.48 10.16
CA ALA A 62 -2.86 7.10 10.85
C ALA A 62 -3.25 8.46 11.47
N ARG A 63 -3.99 9.30 10.73
CA ARG A 63 -4.52 10.56 11.24
C ARG A 63 -5.47 10.37 12.41
N GLU A 64 -6.37 9.40 12.32
CA GLU A 64 -7.35 9.13 13.37
C GLU A 64 -6.71 8.57 14.64
N LEU A 65 -5.65 7.75 14.51
CA LEU A 65 -4.84 7.29 15.63
C LEU A 65 -4.08 8.44 16.31
N MET A 66 -3.53 9.38 15.54
CA MET A 66 -2.92 10.59 16.10
C MET A 66 -3.94 11.43 16.87
N ASN A 67 -5.15 11.57 16.34
CA ASN A 67 -6.24 12.25 17.04
C ASN A 67 -6.61 11.53 18.34
N LEU A 68 -6.69 10.20 18.34
CA LEU A 68 -6.95 9.41 19.54
C LEU A 68 -5.86 9.60 20.59
N ALA A 69 -4.58 9.57 20.19
CA ALA A 69 -3.46 9.82 21.10
C ALA A 69 -3.54 11.22 21.72
N SER A 70 -3.91 12.23 20.94
CA SER A 70 -4.14 13.59 21.44
C SER A 70 -5.30 13.63 22.45
N MET A 71 -6.40 12.92 22.19
CA MET A 71 -7.52 12.83 23.14
C MET A 71 -7.14 12.15 24.45
N ILE A 72 -6.32 11.08 24.39
CA ILE A 72 -5.78 10.40 25.57
C ILE A 72 -4.92 11.37 26.38
N ASN A 73 -4.02 12.10 25.72
CA ASN A 73 -3.14 13.07 26.36
C ASN A 73 -3.90 14.27 26.97
N ALA A 74 -5.12 14.53 26.50
CA ALA A 74 -5.99 15.58 27.02
C ALA A 74 -6.97 15.05 28.10
N ASP A 75 -6.76 13.84 28.63
CA ASP A 75 -7.60 13.18 29.63
C ASP A 75 -9.10 13.18 29.27
N ARG A 76 -9.40 13.00 27.97
CA ARG A 76 -10.78 12.91 27.48
C ARG A 76 -11.51 11.73 28.11
N PRO A 77 -12.82 11.84 28.37
CA PRO A 77 -13.60 10.75 28.94
C PRO A 77 -13.50 9.45 28.13
N GLY A 78 -13.45 8.31 28.83
CA GLY A 78 -13.34 7.00 28.18
C GLY A 78 -14.46 6.68 27.19
N SER A 79 -15.66 7.27 27.36
CA SER A 79 -16.76 7.17 26.41
C SER A 79 -16.44 7.82 25.06
N GLU A 80 -15.77 8.98 25.06
CA GLU A 80 -15.33 9.67 23.85
C GLU A 80 -14.19 8.92 23.15
N LEU A 81 -13.25 8.37 23.94
CA LEU A 81 -12.16 7.54 23.42
C LEU A 81 -12.71 6.27 22.75
N LEU A 82 -13.66 5.60 23.38
CA LEU A 82 -14.28 4.38 22.85
C LEU A 82 -15.05 4.65 21.55
N ALA A 83 -15.77 5.78 21.47
CA ALA A 83 -16.43 6.20 20.24
C ALA A 83 -15.43 6.43 19.10
N LYS A 84 -14.28 7.05 19.40
CA LYS A 84 -13.19 7.27 18.43
C LYS A 84 -12.57 5.97 17.95
N VAL A 85 -12.33 5.00 18.86
CA VAL A 85 -11.84 3.66 18.50
C VAL A 85 -12.83 2.93 17.60
N LYS A 86 -14.13 3.00 17.89
CA LYS A 86 -15.18 2.40 17.04
C LYS A 86 -15.19 3.01 15.64
N HIS A 87 -15.00 4.33 15.53
CA HIS A 87 -14.90 5.00 14.24
C HIS A 87 -13.67 4.55 13.44
N ILE A 88 -12.49 4.46 14.08
CA ILE A 88 -11.26 3.94 13.45
C ILE A 88 -11.46 2.52 12.91
N ALA A 89 -12.12 1.66 13.69
CA ALA A 89 -12.43 0.29 13.27
C ALA A 89 -13.34 0.25 12.03
N GLN A 90 -14.31 1.16 11.92
CA GLN A 90 -15.17 1.27 10.73
C GLN A 90 -14.38 1.68 9.49
N VAL A 91 -13.48 2.67 9.61
CA VAL A 91 -12.61 3.10 8.50
C VAL A 91 -11.71 1.95 8.04
N ASN A 92 -11.14 1.19 8.98
CA ASN A 92 -10.25 0.06 8.67
C ASN A 92 -10.94 -1.10 7.95
N LEU A 93 -12.26 -1.27 8.10
CA LEU A 93 -13.05 -2.28 7.41
C LEU A 93 -13.45 -1.87 5.98
N GLY A 94 -12.93 -0.75 5.46
CA GLY A 94 -13.29 -0.21 4.16
C GLY A 94 -14.57 0.64 4.20
N GLY A 95 -14.96 1.11 5.37
CA GLY A 95 -16.09 2.01 5.57
C GLY A 95 -15.76 3.42 5.09
N VAL A 96 -15.83 3.63 3.78
CA VAL A 96 -16.09 4.95 3.20
C VAL A 96 -17.61 5.04 3.05
N ALA A 97 -18.25 5.87 3.87
CA ALA A 97 -19.51 6.48 3.50
C ALA A 97 -19.21 7.68 2.60
#